data_AF-A0A1Y1MMX4-F1
#
_entry.id   AF-A0A1Y1MMX4-F1
#
_cell.length_a   1.000
_cell.length_b   1.000
_cell.length_c   1.000
_cell.angle_alpha   90.00
_cell.angle_beta   90.00
_cell.angle_gamma   90.00
#
_symmetry.space_group_name_H-M   'P 1'
#
loop_
_entity.id
_entity.type
_entity.pdbx_description
1 polymer ?
#
loop_
_entity_poly.entity_id
_entity_poly.type
_entity_poly.pdbx_seq_one_letter_code
_entity_poly.pdbx_strand_id
1 'polypeptide(L)'
;LDGLTTAKSLLKEFGGWPLLGGPKLDREKFDSQSLCVFLNFEVQLDHRNTSRNVIYVSHASSIFFSPYPYSMIEKYLEHLSSYMVDIAVIFGASKVVAEKEFVKVFRLAEKLHYIKKNIKCTVL
;
A
#
# COMPACT_ATOMS: atom_id res chain seq x y z
N LEU A 1 11.61 -10.77 23.35
CA LEU A 1 11.26 -10.42 21.96
C LEU A 1 11.90 -11.49 21.07
N ASP A 2 11.09 -12.19 20.27
CA ASP A 2 11.47 -13.32 19.41
C ASP A 2 12.20 -12.90 18.10
N GLY A 3 12.80 -11.72 18.11
CA GLY A 3 13.43 -11.10 16.95
C GLY A 3 12.42 -10.81 15.85
N LEU A 4 12.68 -11.31 14.64
CA LEU A 4 11.80 -11.16 13.47
C LEU A 4 10.96 -12.41 13.21
N THR A 5 10.96 -13.39 14.11
CA THR A 5 10.37 -14.71 13.87
C THR A 5 8.87 -14.63 13.60
N THR A 6 8.10 -14.00 14.50
CA THR A 6 6.66 -13.78 14.32
C THR A 6 6.36 -12.99 13.04
N ALA A 7 7.08 -11.88 12.80
CA ALA A 7 6.85 -11.04 11.63
C ALA A 7 7.10 -11.78 10.31
N LYS A 8 8.17 -12.58 10.22
CA LYS A 8 8.47 -13.41 9.04
C LYS A 8 7.44 -14.53 8.84
N SER A 9 6.92 -15.10 9.93
CA SER A 9 5.85 -16.09 9.86
C SER A 9 4.58 -15.49 9.27
N LEU A 10 4.14 -14.33 9.76
CA LEU A 10 2.97 -13.62 9.25
C LEU A 10 3.14 -13.23 7.78
N LEU A 11 4.31 -12.71 7.38
CA LEU A 11 4.57 -12.40 5.97
C LEU A 11 4.42 -13.63 5.06
N LYS A 12 4.89 -14.80 5.50
CA LYS A 12 4.73 -16.06 4.74
C LYS A 12 3.27 -16.50 4.65
N GLU A 13 2.49 -16.28 5.71
CA GLU A 13 1.05 -16.56 5.75
C GLU A 13 0.31 -15.71 4.72
N PHE A 14 0.60 -14.40 4.65
CA PHE A 14 0.03 -13.43 3.70
C PHE A 14 0.54 -13.54 2.26
N GLY A 15 1.17 -14.65 1.87
CA GLY A 15 1.65 -14.86 0.49
C GLY A 15 3.04 -14.29 0.19
N GLY A 16 3.76 -13.85 1.22
CA GLY A 16 5.15 -13.43 1.15
C GLY A 16 5.34 -11.97 0.80
N TRP A 17 6.57 -11.50 0.96
CA TRP A 17 7.01 -10.21 0.45
C TRP A 17 7.97 -10.45 -0.72
N PRO A 18 7.64 -10.04 -1.96
CA PRO A 18 8.46 -10.37 -3.13
C PRO A 18 9.95 -9.99 -3.03
N LEU A 19 10.27 -9.01 -2.19
CA LEU A 19 11.65 -8.60 -1.89
C LEU A 19 12.51 -9.67 -1.19
N LEU A 20 11.90 -10.65 -0.52
CA LEU A 20 12.58 -11.65 0.30
C LEU A 20 12.84 -12.99 -0.41
N GLY A 21 12.34 -13.19 -1.63
CA GLY A 21 12.41 -14.52 -2.27
C GLY A 21 12.06 -14.60 -3.75
N GLY A 22 11.88 -13.47 -4.44
CA GLY A 22 11.66 -13.42 -5.88
C GLY A 22 10.20 -13.25 -6.33
N PRO A 23 9.93 -13.24 -7.65
CA PRO A 23 8.74 -12.66 -8.28
C PRO A 23 7.42 -13.43 -8.07
N LYS A 24 7.39 -14.47 -7.25
CA LYS A 24 6.19 -15.28 -7.03
C LYS A 24 5.48 -14.80 -5.77
N LEU A 25 4.75 -13.70 -5.91
CA LEU A 25 3.58 -13.47 -5.07
C LEU A 25 2.66 -14.67 -5.26
N ASP A 26 2.27 -15.31 -4.17
CA ASP A 26 1.29 -16.39 -4.23
C ASP A 26 -0.07 -15.78 -4.59
N ARG A 27 -0.42 -15.85 -5.88
CA ARG A 27 -1.66 -15.25 -6.40
C ARG A 27 -2.92 -15.89 -5.82
N GLU A 28 -2.82 -17.14 -5.38
CA GLU A 28 -3.95 -17.83 -4.75
C GLU A 28 -4.22 -17.30 -3.33
N LYS A 29 -3.21 -16.70 -2.71
CA LYS A 29 -3.32 -16.01 -1.41
C LYS A 29 -3.58 -14.50 -1.54
N PHE A 30 -3.65 -13.98 -2.76
CA PHE A 30 -4.04 -12.60 -2.99
C PHE A 30 -5.56 -12.47 -2.79
N ASP A 31 -5.95 -12.07 -1.59
CA ASP A 31 -7.33 -12.06 -1.13
C ASP A 31 -7.94 -10.64 -1.08
N SER A 32 -9.13 -10.53 -0.49
CA SER A 32 -9.79 -9.24 -0.26
C SER A 32 -9.02 -8.30 0.66
N GLN A 33 -8.18 -8.79 1.59
CA GLN A 33 -7.32 -7.92 2.40
C GLN A 33 -6.24 -7.27 1.54
N SER A 34 -5.76 -7.97 0.52
CA SER A 34 -4.81 -7.42 -0.45
C SER A 34 -5.43 -6.30 -1.31
N LEU A 35 -6.75 -6.33 -1.55
CA LEU A 35 -7.48 -5.25 -2.21
C LEU A 35 -7.61 -3.99 -1.35
N CYS A 36 -7.53 -4.10 -0.01
CA CYS A 36 -7.61 -2.97 0.92
C CYS A 36 -6.47 -1.95 0.74
N VAL A 37 -5.38 -2.34 0.08
CA VAL A 37 -4.27 -1.45 -0.30
C VAL A 37 -4.69 -0.46 -1.41
N PHE A 38 -5.70 -0.80 -2.21
CA PHE A 38 -6.17 0.01 -3.33
C PHE A 38 -7.55 0.64 -3.07
N LEU A 39 -8.46 -0.12 -2.45
CA LEU A 39 -9.84 0.27 -2.20
C LEU A 39 -10.17 0.11 -0.72
N ASN A 40 -10.82 1.11 -0.16
CA ASN A 40 -11.34 1.05 1.20
C ASN A 40 -12.85 0.76 1.14
N PHE A 41 -13.29 -0.23 1.91
CA PHE A 41 -14.68 -0.67 1.98
C PHE A 41 -15.22 -0.38 3.38
N GLU A 42 -16.29 0.40 3.46
CA GLU A 42 -16.89 0.77 4.74
C GLU A 42 -18.40 0.53 4.69
N VAL A 43 -18.95 -0.10 5.74
CA VAL A 43 -20.39 -0.20 5.92
C VAL A 43 -20.83 1.02 6.70
N GLN A 44 -21.64 1.89 6.09
CA GLN A 44 -22.21 3.05 6.76
C GLN A 44 -23.70 3.18 6.43
N LEU A 45 -24.41 4.06 7.15
CA LEU A 45 -25.77 4.41 6.83
C LEU A 45 -25.85 5.05 5.44
N ASP A 46 -26.89 4.71 4.68
CA ASP A 46 -27.18 5.41 3.44
C ASP A 46 -27.60 6.85 3.73
N HIS A 47 -26.87 7.82 3.19
CA HIS A 47 -27.15 9.25 3.32
C HIS A 47 -28.48 9.66 2.69
N ARG A 48 -29.02 8.87 1.75
CA ARG A 48 -30.35 9.07 1.14
C ARG A 48 -31.45 8.33 1.92
N ASN A 49 -31.11 7.31 2.70
CA ASN A 49 -32.06 6.54 3.51
C ASN A 49 -31.40 5.91 4.75
N THR A 50 -31.47 6.62 5.87
CA THR A 50 -30.84 6.21 7.13
C THR A 50 -31.44 4.97 7.80
N SER A 51 -32.47 4.36 7.23
CA SER A 51 -32.99 3.06 7.70
C SER A 51 -32.19 1.85 7.18
N ARG A 52 -31.21 2.08 6.30
CA ARG A 52 -30.42 1.01 5.65
C ARG A 52 -28.93 1.30 5.75
N ASN A 53 -28.16 0.21 5.80
CA ASN A 53 -26.72 0.25 5.62
C ASN A 53 -26.37 0.00 4.16
N VAL A 54 -25.34 0.65 3.67
CA VAL A 54 -24.76 0.45 2.34
C VAL A 54 -23.24 0.31 2.44
N ILE A 55 -22.65 -0.34 1.43
CA ILE A 55 -21.19 -0.45 1.31
C ILE A 55 -20.69 0.75 0.53
N TYR A 56 -19.91 1.60 1.19
CA TYR A 56 -19.15 2.66 0.57
C TYR A 56 -17.82 2.10 0.08
N VAL A 57 -17.55 2.27 -1.22
CA VAL A 57 -16.26 1.95 -1.84
C VAL A 57 -15.54 3.26 -2.11
N SER A 58 -14.36 3.41 -1.52
CA SER A 58 -13.54 4.62 -1.65
C SER A 58 -12.09 4.28 -1.97
N HIS A 59 -11.30 5.27 -2.38
CA HIS A 59 -9.86 5.07 -2.59
C HIS A 59 -9.13 4.91 -1.25
N ALA A 60 -8.22 3.93 -1.17
CA ALA A 60 -7.37 3.76 0.00
C ALA A 60 -6.52 5.01 0.30
N SER A 61 -5.93 5.06 1.51
CA SER A 61 -5.02 6.12 1.92
C SER A 61 -3.80 6.18 1.00
N SER A 62 -3.37 7.40 0.67
CA SER A 62 -2.21 7.65 -0.20
C SER A 62 -1.02 8.07 0.66
N ILE A 63 0.17 7.53 0.36
CA ILE A 63 1.43 7.99 0.96
C ILE A 63 1.83 9.40 0.53
N PHE A 64 1.23 9.90 -0.56
CA PHE A 64 1.33 11.29 -1.01
C PHE A 64 0.31 12.13 -0.26
N PHE A 65 0.79 13.09 0.53
CA PHE A 65 -0.04 14.04 1.25
C PHE A 65 -0.32 15.26 0.37
N SER A 66 -1.61 15.55 0.16
CA SER A 66 -2.09 16.56 -0.80
C SER A 66 -1.75 18.04 -0.50
N PRO A 67 -1.38 18.51 0.71
CA PRO A 67 -1.15 19.94 0.90
C PRO A 67 0.29 20.40 0.61
N TYR A 68 1.26 19.48 0.44
CA TYR A 68 2.67 19.86 0.34
C TYR A 68 3.14 20.12 -1.10
N PRO A 69 4.04 21.10 -1.31
CA PRO A 69 4.65 21.31 -2.62
C PRO A 69 5.46 20.08 -3.05
N TYR A 70 5.48 19.79 -4.36
CA TYR A 70 6.09 18.59 -4.93
C TYR A 70 7.58 18.39 -4.54
N SER A 71 8.35 19.48 -4.42
CA SER A 71 9.75 19.42 -3.98
C SER A 71 9.95 18.97 -2.53
N MET A 72 8.96 19.20 -1.66
CA MET A 72 8.95 18.67 -0.29
C MET A 72 8.54 17.19 -0.28
N ILE A 73 7.67 16.80 -1.20
CA ILE A 73 7.28 15.40 -1.41
C ILE A 73 8.49 14.59 -1.89
N GLU A 74 9.31 15.12 -2.80
CA GLU A 74 10.49 14.42 -3.33
C GLU A 74 11.49 14.03 -2.22
N LYS A 75 11.91 14.99 -1.38
CA LYS A 75 12.79 14.71 -0.24
C LYS A 75 12.16 13.74 0.77
N TYR A 76 10.86 13.87 1.01
CA TYR A 76 10.13 12.93 1.86
C TYR A 76 10.16 11.50 1.29
N LEU A 77 9.97 11.35 -0.02
CA LEU A 77 10.01 10.06 -0.70
C LEU A 77 11.41 9.45 -0.71
N GLU A 78 12.46 10.26 -0.83
CA GLU A 78 13.85 9.79 -0.69
C GLU A 78 14.10 9.18 0.69
N HIS A 79 13.71 9.89 1.75
CA HIS A 79 13.84 9.40 3.13
C HIS A 79 12.97 8.15 3.38
N LEU A 80 11.72 8.17 2.92
CA LEU A 80 10.82 7.03 3.03
C LEU A 80 11.38 5.82 2.26
N SER A 81 11.94 6.03 1.07
CA SER A 81 12.58 4.97 0.28
C SER A 81 13.76 4.35 1.01
N SER A 82 14.66 5.17 1.57
CA SER A 82 15.79 4.68 2.36
C SER A 82 15.32 3.86 3.56
N TYR A 83 14.33 4.36 4.30
CA TYR A 83 13.77 3.66 5.45
C TYR A 83 13.16 2.30 5.08
N MET A 84 12.39 2.25 3.98
CA MET A 84 11.78 1.01 3.48
C MET A 84 12.83 0.00 2.98
N VAL A 85 13.90 0.47 2.35
CA VAL A 85 15.06 -0.35 1.97
C VAL A 85 15.71 -0.96 3.20
N ASP A 86 15.96 -0.16 4.24
CA ASP A 86 16.58 -0.64 5.48
C ASP A 86 15.71 -1.72 6.16
N ILE A 87 14.38 -1.53 6.20
CA ILE A 87 13.46 -2.57 6.66
C ILE A 87 13.60 -3.83 5.80
N ALA A 88 13.56 -3.72 4.48
CA ALA A 88 13.68 -4.89 3.61
C ALA A 88 15.00 -5.66 3.86
N VAL A 89 16.11 -4.95 4.04
CA VAL A 89 17.42 -5.53 4.36
C VAL A 89 17.42 -6.21 5.72
N ILE A 90 16.82 -5.59 6.76
CA ILE A 90 16.64 -6.20 8.08
C ILE A 90 15.89 -7.54 7.98
N PHE A 91 14.91 -7.62 7.08
CA PHE A 91 14.17 -8.85 6.83
C PHE A 91 14.94 -9.89 6.00
N GLY A 92 16.05 -9.50 5.36
CA GLY A 92 16.94 -10.37 4.59
C GLY A 92 16.94 -10.12 3.08
N ALA A 93 16.34 -9.02 2.60
CA ALA A 93 16.37 -8.67 1.18
C ALA A 93 17.77 -8.19 0.73
N SER A 94 18.06 -8.35 -0.56
CA SER A 94 19.20 -7.66 -1.18
C SER A 94 18.92 -6.15 -1.27
N LYS A 95 19.80 -5.33 -0.70
CA LYS A 95 19.69 -3.86 -0.76
C LYS A 95 19.51 -3.33 -2.19
N VAL A 96 20.34 -3.83 -3.12
CA VAL A 96 20.30 -3.42 -4.54
C VAL A 96 18.97 -3.78 -5.21
N VAL A 97 18.37 -4.91 -4.83
CA VAL A 97 17.05 -5.31 -5.34
C VAL A 97 15.95 -4.45 -4.70
N ALA A 98 16.01 -4.23 -3.39
CA ALA A 98 15.06 -3.40 -2.67
C ALA A 98 14.99 -1.97 -3.24
N GLU A 99 16.14 -1.32 -3.44
CA GLU A 99 16.22 0.02 -4.04
C GLU A 99 15.52 0.09 -5.41
N LYS A 100 15.74 -0.91 -6.27
CA LYS A 100 15.13 -0.97 -7.61
C LYS A 100 13.62 -1.19 -7.56
N GLU A 101 13.15 -2.09 -6.70
CA GLU A 101 11.73 -2.41 -6.61
C GLU A 101 10.93 -1.29 -5.93
N PHE A 102 11.48 -0.64 -4.90
CA PHE A 102 10.78 0.46 -4.23
C PHE A 102 10.55 1.66 -5.16
N VAL A 103 11.46 1.96 -6.09
CA VAL A 103 11.20 2.97 -7.14
C VAL A 103 9.93 2.64 -7.93
N LYS A 104 9.69 1.36 -8.25
CA LYS A 104 8.48 0.92 -8.95
C LYS A 104 7.23 1.07 -8.07
N VAL A 105 7.34 0.71 -6.79
CA VAL A 105 6.25 0.86 -5.81
C VAL A 105 5.85 2.33 -5.66
N PHE A 106 6.82 3.23 -5.48
CA PHE A 106 6.54 4.67 -5.35
C PHE A 106 5.93 5.26 -6.62
N ARG A 107 6.40 4.84 -7.80
CA ARG A 107 5.82 5.26 -9.08
C ARG A 107 4.38 4.76 -9.25
N LEU A 108 4.05 3.55 -8.77
CA LEU A 108 2.67 3.07 -8.75
C LEU A 108 1.81 3.91 -7.80
N ALA A 109 2.30 4.16 -6.59
CA ALA A 109 1.61 4.96 -5.59
C ALA A 109 1.35 6.40 -6.08
N GLU A 110 2.29 7.01 -6.80
CA GLU A 110 2.13 8.33 -7.43
C GLU A 110 0.99 8.34 -8.45
N LYS A 111 0.97 7.34 -9.34
CA LYS A 111 -0.11 7.18 -10.33
C LYS A 111 -1.47 7.00 -9.66
N LEU A 112 -1.54 6.17 -8.61
CA LEU A 112 -2.79 5.97 -7.85
C LEU A 112 -3.25 7.26 -7.18
N HIS A 113 -2.33 8.05 -6.63
CA HIS A 113 -2.65 9.36 -6.07
C HIS A 113 -3.21 10.32 -7.14
N TYR A 114 -2.59 10.37 -8.33
CA TYR A 114 -3.09 11.18 -9.43
C TYR A 114 -4.49 10.75 -9.88
N ILE A 115 -4.74 9.45 -9.98
CA ILE A 115 -6.07 8.91 -10.31
C ILE A 115 -7.10 9.35 -9.26
N LYS A 116 -6.80 9.20 -7.96
CA LYS A 116 -7.67 9.64 -6.85
C LYS A 116 -8.03 11.12 -6.91
N LYS A 117 -7.08 11.99 -7.29
CA LYS A 117 -7.31 13.44 -7.40
C LYS A 117 -8.25 13.80 -8.56
N ASN A 118 -8.24 13.01 -9.64
CA ASN A 118 -8.93 13.35 -10.88
C ASN A 118 -10.23 12.55 -11.11
N ILE A 119 -10.43 11.43 -10.41
CA ILE A 119 -11.72 10.72 -10.41
C ILE A 119 -12.64 11.38 -9.38
N LYS A 120 -13.67 12.08 -9.87
CA LYS A 120 -14.83 12.43 -9.05
C LYS A 120 -15.65 11.16 -8.84
N CYS A 121 -15.55 10.56 -7.65
CA CYS A 121 -16.52 9.54 -7.25
C CYS A 121 -17.90 10.19 -7.24
N THR A 122 -18.70 9.91 -8.27
CA THR A 122 -20.11 10.31 -8.33
C THR A 122 -20.88 9.17 -7.70
N VAL A 123 -21.59 9.45 -6.62
CA VAL A 123 -22.41 8.46 -5.91
C VAL A 123 -23.52 7.99 -6.85
N LEU A 124 -23.51 6.69 -7.20
CA LEU A 124 -24.64 6.00 -7.85
C LEU A 124 -25.79 5.88 -6.85
#